data_AF-A0A172YD25-F1
#
_entry.id   AF-A0A172YD25-F1
#
_cell.length_a   1.000
_cell.length_b   1.000
_cell.length_c   1.000
_cell.angle_alpha   90.00
_cell.angle_beta   90.00
_cell.angle_gamma   90.00
#
_symmetry.space_group_name_H-M   'P 1'
#
loop_
_entity.id
_entity.type
_entity.pdbx_description
1 polymer ?
#
loop_
_entity_poly.entity_id
_entity_poly.type
_entity_poly.pdbx_seq_one_letter_code
_entity_poly.pdbx_strand_id
1 'polypeptide(L)'
;MSSSTAPRGRPTRYLVFLAAIISLGVVVATVIAWPFLFRWWIERPFHDYDDRVGVLSGDYYVDIDGVRIPDVDNLSGITFDPDRNTLIAVTNQSPEILELSLDGRLLRRIPTNGLQDPEAIEYLGRGRYLVADEQIQALVEVHIDDDTSLVDAGGSARLAIGIELNGNKGFEGLSYDHDERRIFVAKEKDPLRIYEVSGFPVEDNETLDIHILRDARYDQRLPIGDISGIHLDATTKHLLILSDESRRIIEMDRHKRVIRSLPLLAGRHGLMMDIPQAEGITMDDQGNIYLVSEPNLFYRFTLSAGD
;
A
#
# COMPACT_ATOMS: atom_id res chain seq x y z
N MET A 1 73.78 -39.99 14.93
CA MET A 1 73.73 -38.77 14.09
C MET A 1 72.50 -38.84 13.20
N SER A 2 71.75 -37.73 13.17
CA SER A 2 70.81 -37.27 12.13
C SER A 2 69.56 -38.08 11.74
N SER A 3 68.43 -37.61 12.29
CA SER A 3 67.19 -37.16 11.59
C SER A 3 66.58 -37.96 10.42
N SER A 4 65.30 -38.31 10.57
CA SER A 4 64.32 -38.24 9.47
C SER A 4 62.96 -37.78 10.03
N THR A 5 62.61 -36.54 9.76
CA THR A 5 61.29 -35.94 10.04
C THR A 5 60.44 -36.05 8.77
N ALA A 6 59.31 -36.77 8.85
CA ALA A 6 58.35 -36.87 7.75
C ALA A 6 57.54 -35.56 7.60
N PRO A 7 57.29 -35.04 6.38
CA PRO A 7 56.49 -33.84 6.20
C PRO A 7 54.99 -34.17 6.30
N ARG A 8 54.31 -33.66 7.34
CA ARG A 8 52.84 -33.66 7.42
C ARG A 8 52.28 -32.56 6.50
N GLY A 9 52.02 -32.91 5.25
CA GLY A 9 51.50 -32.00 4.22
C GLY A 9 49.98 -32.00 4.05
N ARG A 10 49.31 -30.99 4.63
CA ARG A 10 48.29 -30.13 3.98
C ARG A 10 47.02 -30.70 3.28
N PRO A 11 46.28 -31.72 3.76
CA PRO A 11 44.95 -32.03 3.20
C PRO A 11 43.90 -30.95 3.50
N THR A 12 44.10 -30.19 4.58
CA THR A 12 43.15 -29.17 5.06
C THR A 12 43.01 -27.98 4.10
N ARG A 13 44.07 -27.61 3.36
CA ARG A 13 44.04 -26.45 2.45
C ARG A 13 43.19 -26.71 1.20
N TYR A 14 43.21 -27.93 0.68
CA TYR A 14 42.39 -28.32 -0.47
C TYR A 14 40.91 -28.41 -0.11
N LEU A 15 40.60 -28.94 1.08
CA LEU A 15 39.23 -28.99 1.59
C LEU A 15 38.66 -27.60 1.86
N VAL A 16 39.46 -26.69 2.44
CA VAL A 16 39.06 -25.28 2.64
C VAL A 16 38.85 -24.57 1.30
N PHE A 17 39.72 -24.79 0.32
CA PHE A 17 39.58 -24.19 -1.01
C PHE A 17 38.35 -24.72 -1.77
N LEU A 18 38.09 -26.03 -1.70
CA LEU A 18 36.90 -26.64 -2.28
C LEU A 18 35.62 -26.15 -1.62
N ALA A 19 35.60 -26.04 -0.28
CA ALA A 19 34.49 -25.46 0.45
C ALA A 19 34.25 -23.99 0.05
N ALA A 20 35.31 -23.19 -0.11
CA ALA A 20 35.19 -21.82 -0.57
C ALA A 20 34.61 -21.71 -2.00
N ILE A 21 35.00 -22.60 -2.92
CA ILE A 21 34.44 -22.66 -4.28
C ILE A 21 32.97 -23.06 -4.24
N ILE A 22 32.60 -24.05 -3.43
CA ILE A 22 31.21 -24.49 -3.27
C ILE A 22 30.37 -23.34 -2.69
N SER A 23 30.84 -22.68 -1.63
CA SER A 23 30.16 -21.53 -1.04
C SER A 23 29.99 -20.39 -2.04
N LEU A 24 31.03 -20.08 -2.82
CA LEU A 24 30.96 -19.08 -3.88
C LEU A 24 29.96 -19.49 -4.97
N GLY A 25 29.97 -20.76 -5.39
CA GLY A 25 29.03 -21.31 -6.35
C GLY A 25 27.58 -21.25 -5.87
N VAL A 26 27.34 -21.53 -4.58
CA VAL A 26 26.02 -21.37 -3.95
C VAL A 26 25.60 -19.91 -3.92
N VAL A 27 26.47 -18.99 -3.51
CA VAL A 27 26.18 -17.54 -3.50
C VAL A 27 25.89 -17.02 -4.90
N VAL A 28 26.67 -17.45 -5.91
CA VAL A 28 26.43 -17.07 -7.30
C VAL A 28 25.10 -17.65 -7.80
N ALA A 29 24.82 -18.93 -7.50
CA ALA A 29 23.56 -19.56 -7.87
C ALA A 29 22.35 -18.90 -7.20
N THR A 30 22.44 -18.50 -5.92
CA THR A 30 21.35 -17.79 -5.23
C THR A 30 21.17 -16.39 -5.79
N VAL A 31 22.24 -15.63 -6.04
CA VAL A 31 22.15 -14.29 -6.65
C VAL A 31 21.56 -14.35 -8.06
N ILE A 32 21.92 -15.37 -8.85
CA ILE A 32 21.36 -15.55 -10.21
C ILE A 32 19.92 -16.05 -10.15
N ALA A 33 19.59 -17.02 -9.31
CA ALA A 33 18.26 -17.63 -9.26
C ALA A 33 17.22 -16.75 -8.56
N TRP A 34 17.63 -15.93 -7.59
CA TRP A 34 16.72 -15.14 -6.76
C TRP A 34 15.81 -14.21 -7.58
N PRO A 35 16.30 -13.40 -8.55
CA PRO A 35 15.42 -12.57 -9.37
C PRO A 35 14.37 -13.37 -10.15
N PHE A 36 14.74 -14.56 -10.66
CA PHE A 36 13.79 -15.42 -11.38
C PHE A 36 12.76 -16.04 -10.43
N LEU A 37 13.17 -16.49 -9.25
CA LEU A 37 12.26 -17.05 -8.25
C LEU A 37 11.32 -15.99 -7.68
N PHE A 38 11.84 -14.80 -7.40
CA PHE A 38 11.07 -13.64 -6.96
C PHE A 38 10.05 -13.22 -8.03
N ARG A 39 10.50 -13.06 -9.28
CA ARG A 39 9.61 -12.73 -10.41
C ARG A 39 8.54 -13.80 -10.61
N TRP A 40 8.91 -15.08 -10.55
CA TRP A 40 7.95 -16.18 -10.63
C TRP A 40 6.95 -16.20 -9.47
N TRP A 41 7.38 -15.83 -8.26
CA TRP A 41 6.49 -15.69 -7.11
C TRP A 41 5.54 -14.49 -7.23
N ILE A 42 5.98 -13.38 -7.86
CA ILE A 42 5.13 -12.22 -8.16
C ILE A 42 4.10 -12.52 -9.25
N GLU A 43 4.56 -13.13 -10.32
CA GLU A 43 3.72 -13.39 -11.48
C GLU A 43 2.83 -14.62 -11.32
N ARG A 44 2.94 -15.35 -10.20
CA ARG A 44 2.10 -16.50 -9.91
C ARG A 44 0.63 -16.05 -9.76
N PRO A 45 -0.28 -16.49 -10.64
CA PRO A 45 -1.69 -16.22 -10.47
C PRO A 45 -2.22 -16.99 -9.26
N PHE A 46 -3.16 -16.39 -8.54
CA PHE A 46 -3.95 -17.10 -7.54
C PHE A 46 -4.99 -17.97 -8.27
N HIS A 47 -4.59 -19.18 -8.64
CA HIS A 47 -5.47 -20.14 -9.29
C HIS A 47 -6.40 -20.79 -8.26
N ASP A 48 -7.64 -20.28 -8.11
CA ASP A 48 -8.81 -21.09 -7.72
C ASP A 48 -10.17 -20.35 -7.74
N TYR A 49 -10.31 -19.21 -8.42
CA TYR A 49 -11.55 -18.42 -8.38
C TYR A 49 -12.17 -18.19 -9.77
N ASP A 50 -13.48 -18.00 -9.83
CA ASP A 50 -14.23 -17.77 -11.08
C ASP A 50 -13.63 -16.57 -11.84
N ASP A 51 -13.10 -16.82 -13.03
CA ASP A 51 -12.41 -15.87 -13.91
C ASP A 51 -13.27 -14.63 -14.26
N ARG A 52 -14.58 -14.65 -13.99
CA ARG A 52 -15.51 -13.56 -14.35
C ARG A 52 -15.90 -12.62 -13.21
N VAL A 53 -15.42 -12.86 -11.99
CA VAL A 53 -15.83 -12.07 -10.81
C VAL A 53 -14.62 -11.40 -10.19
N GLY A 54 -14.82 -10.13 -9.80
CA GLY A 54 -13.84 -9.31 -9.09
C GLY A 54 -13.42 -8.06 -9.86
N VAL A 55 -12.89 -7.08 -9.15
CA VAL A 55 -12.38 -5.82 -9.72
C VAL A 55 -11.25 -6.12 -10.69
N LEU A 56 -10.22 -6.87 -10.26
CA LEU A 56 -9.04 -7.20 -11.06
C LEU A 56 -9.30 -8.32 -12.10
N SER A 57 -10.57 -8.65 -12.38
CA SER A 57 -10.92 -9.55 -13.48
C SER A 57 -10.85 -8.85 -14.85
N GLY A 58 -10.88 -7.52 -14.84
CA GLY A 58 -10.71 -6.73 -16.06
C GLY A 58 -9.28 -6.70 -16.58
N ASP A 59 -9.14 -6.51 -17.88
CA ASP A 59 -7.84 -6.35 -18.55
C ASP A 59 -7.29 -4.94 -18.31
N TYR A 60 -6.78 -4.69 -17.11
CA TYR A 60 -6.16 -3.42 -16.75
C TYR A 60 -4.86 -3.18 -17.53
N TYR A 61 -4.67 -1.95 -17.99
CA TYR A 61 -3.42 -1.44 -18.52
C TYR A 61 -3.14 -0.04 -17.98
N VAL A 62 -1.86 0.30 -17.86
CA VAL A 62 -1.40 1.63 -17.46
C VAL A 62 -1.51 2.58 -18.64
N ASP A 63 -2.27 3.66 -18.48
CA ASP A 63 -2.36 4.74 -19.48
C ASP A 63 -1.56 5.97 -19.03
N ILE A 64 -1.39 6.16 -17.73
CA ILE A 64 -0.46 7.12 -17.13
C ILE A 64 0.62 6.33 -16.38
N ASP A 65 1.82 6.27 -16.96
CA ASP A 65 2.94 5.47 -16.45
C ASP A 65 4.00 6.36 -15.78
N GLY A 66 3.90 6.51 -14.45
CA GLY A 66 4.93 7.13 -13.61
C GLY A 66 5.16 8.61 -13.90
N VAL A 67 4.08 9.38 -14.08
CA VAL A 67 4.19 10.84 -14.24
C VAL A 67 4.62 11.46 -12.93
N ARG A 68 5.67 12.27 -12.96
CA ARG A 68 6.13 13.02 -11.79
C ARG A 68 5.21 14.17 -11.49
N ILE A 69 4.78 14.27 -10.23
CA ILE A 69 4.11 15.45 -9.70
C ILE A 69 5.20 16.49 -9.36
N PRO A 70 5.24 17.66 -10.03
CA PRO A 70 6.29 18.64 -9.83
C PRO A 70 6.28 19.23 -8.42
N ASP A 71 7.48 19.49 -7.90
CA ASP A 71 7.71 20.13 -6.59
C ASP A 71 7.07 19.39 -5.40
N VAL A 72 6.72 18.11 -5.57
CA VAL A 72 6.25 17.20 -4.50
C VAL A 72 7.36 16.20 -4.20
N ASP A 73 7.47 15.83 -2.93
CA ASP A 73 8.32 14.77 -2.42
C ASP A 73 7.52 14.04 -1.33
N ASN A 74 7.95 12.83 -0.93
CA ASN A 74 7.35 12.08 0.17
C ASN A 74 5.83 11.85 0.03
N LEU A 75 5.35 11.55 -1.18
CA LEU A 75 3.94 11.26 -1.44
C LEU A 75 3.56 9.90 -0.84
N SER A 76 2.59 9.88 0.07
CA SER A 76 2.20 8.67 0.83
C SER A 76 0.77 8.22 0.46
N GLY A 77 -0.26 8.70 1.13
CA GLY A 77 -1.65 8.32 0.87
C GLY A 77 -2.37 9.06 -0.27
N ILE A 78 -3.39 8.43 -0.86
CA ILE A 78 -4.30 9.01 -1.87
C ILE A 78 -5.72 8.44 -1.75
N THR A 79 -6.74 9.26 -2.01
CA THR A 79 -8.16 8.88 -2.10
C THR A 79 -8.88 9.64 -3.20
N PHE A 80 -9.96 9.08 -3.73
CA PHE A 80 -10.83 9.71 -4.72
C PHE A 80 -11.95 10.48 -4.04
N ASP A 81 -12.14 11.74 -4.46
CA ASP A 81 -13.28 12.56 -4.06
C ASP A 81 -14.28 12.63 -5.23
N PRO A 82 -15.42 11.91 -5.16
CA PRO A 82 -16.45 11.93 -6.19
C PRO A 82 -17.23 13.26 -6.26
N ASP A 83 -17.29 14.04 -5.18
CA ASP A 83 -18.00 15.33 -5.17
C ASP A 83 -17.22 16.38 -5.98
N ARG A 84 -15.88 16.30 -5.93
CA ARG A 84 -14.96 17.17 -6.67
C ARG A 84 -14.51 16.60 -8.01
N ASN A 85 -14.64 15.28 -8.19
CA ASN A 85 -14.06 14.51 -9.27
C ASN A 85 -12.53 14.73 -9.39
N THR A 86 -11.86 14.66 -8.24
CA THR A 86 -10.41 14.87 -8.06
C THR A 86 -9.85 13.80 -7.14
N LEU A 87 -8.53 13.73 -7.05
CA LEU A 87 -7.83 12.89 -6.09
C LEU A 87 -7.26 13.77 -4.98
N ILE A 88 -7.38 13.32 -3.74
CA ILE A 88 -6.81 13.98 -2.58
C ILE A 88 -5.67 13.11 -2.05
N ALA A 89 -4.49 13.67 -1.91
CA ALA A 89 -3.29 12.96 -1.46
C ALA A 89 -2.63 13.69 -0.28
N VAL A 90 -1.78 12.97 0.45
CA VAL A 90 -0.98 13.52 1.55
C VAL A 90 0.51 13.29 1.34
N THR A 91 1.33 14.19 1.87
CA THR A 91 2.78 14.01 1.97
C THR A 91 3.19 13.71 3.41
N ASN A 92 4.19 12.84 3.59
CA ASN A 92 4.81 12.57 4.90
C ASN A 92 6.01 13.50 5.17
N GLN A 93 6.49 13.56 6.42
CA GLN A 93 7.56 14.43 6.95
C GLN A 93 7.34 15.97 6.87
N SER A 94 6.85 16.50 5.74
CA SER A 94 6.39 17.88 5.55
C SER A 94 4.92 17.86 5.16
N PRO A 95 4.01 17.72 6.14
CA PRO A 95 2.62 17.37 5.87
C PRO A 95 1.84 18.44 5.12
N GLU A 96 1.50 18.16 3.88
CA GLU A 96 0.57 18.91 3.04
C GLU A 96 -0.54 17.98 2.56
N ILE A 97 -1.71 18.56 2.29
CA ILE A 97 -2.75 17.90 1.49
C ILE A 97 -2.67 18.45 0.07
N LEU A 98 -2.69 17.56 -0.90
CA LEU A 98 -2.62 17.85 -2.33
C LEU A 98 -3.94 17.49 -2.98
N GLU A 99 -4.49 18.39 -3.78
CA GLU A 99 -5.60 18.10 -4.68
C GLU A 99 -5.02 17.90 -6.08
N LEU A 100 -5.25 16.73 -6.67
CA LEU A 100 -4.76 16.34 -7.99
C LEU A 100 -5.95 16.11 -8.94
N SER A 101 -5.77 16.44 -10.21
CA SER A 101 -6.69 15.97 -11.26
C SER A 101 -6.57 14.44 -11.42
N LEU A 102 -7.55 13.81 -12.06
CA LEU A 102 -7.47 12.41 -12.46
C LEU A 102 -6.31 12.07 -13.42
N ASP A 103 -5.68 13.08 -14.04
CA ASP A 103 -4.48 12.92 -14.87
C ASP A 103 -3.16 13.21 -14.11
N GLY A 104 -3.19 13.30 -12.78
CA GLY A 104 -2.00 13.48 -11.94
C GLY A 104 -1.43 14.91 -11.91
N ARG A 105 -2.17 15.91 -12.42
CA ARG A 105 -1.79 17.32 -12.32
C ARG A 105 -2.14 17.89 -10.96
N LEU A 106 -1.18 18.54 -10.31
CA LEU A 106 -1.41 19.28 -9.07
C LEU A 106 -2.33 20.49 -9.32
N LEU A 107 -3.46 20.53 -8.61
CA LEU A 107 -4.46 21.60 -8.66
C LEU A 107 -4.32 22.55 -7.47
N ARG A 108 -4.08 22.01 -6.28
CA ARG A 108 -4.04 22.75 -5.03
C ARG A 108 -3.07 22.12 -4.03
N ARG A 109 -2.43 22.96 -3.23
CA ARG A 109 -1.69 22.57 -2.03
C ARG A 109 -2.32 23.23 -0.82
N ILE A 110 -2.52 22.46 0.23
CA ILE A 110 -3.10 22.93 1.47
C ILE A 110 -2.13 22.55 2.59
N PRO A 111 -1.41 23.51 3.19
CA PRO A 111 -0.57 23.23 4.33
C PRO A 111 -1.41 22.69 5.49
N THR A 112 -0.79 21.95 6.38
CA THR A 112 -1.46 21.39 7.55
C THR A 112 -0.82 21.91 8.84
N ASN A 113 -1.63 22.01 9.89
CA ASN A 113 -1.18 22.27 11.25
C ASN A 113 -1.65 21.13 12.15
N GLY A 114 -0.73 20.50 12.87
CA GLY A 114 -1.05 19.44 13.83
C GLY A 114 -1.12 18.03 13.25
N LEU A 115 -0.90 17.83 11.95
CA LEU A 115 -0.41 16.57 11.40
C LEU A 115 1.13 16.53 11.51
N GLN A 116 1.71 15.34 11.62
CA GLN A 116 3.14 15.13 11.81
C GLN A 116 3.73 14.15 10.81
N ASP A 117 3.09 13.00 10.63
CA ASP A 117 3.54 11.99 9.66
C ASP A 117 2.33 11.25 9.06
N PRO A 118 1.56 11.90 8.14
CA PRO A 118 0.42 11.28 7.49
C PRO A 118 0.85 10.20 6.52
N GLU A 119 0.27 9.01 6.68
CA GLU A 119 0.55 7.88 5.78
C GLU A 119 -0.66 7.50 4.91
N ALA A 120 -1.88 7.78 5.37
CA ALA A 120 -3.07 7.52 4.58
C ALA A 120 -4.09 8.64 4.72
N ILE A 121 -4.89 8.85 3.67
CA ILE A 121 -6.05 9.73 3.66
C ILE A 121 -7.21 9.01 2.98
N GLU A 122 -8.43 9.14 3.52
CA GLU A 122 -9.63 8.53 2.96
C GLU A 122 -10.81 9.48 2.98
N TYR A 123 -11.56 9.53 1.87
CA TYR A 123 -12.76 10.34 1.75
C TYR A 123 -13.94 9.74 2.51
N LEU A 124 -14.65 10.56 3.29
CA LEU A 124 -15.80 10.14 4.10
C LEU A 124 -17.14 10.67 3.59
N GLY A 125 -17.14 11.57 2.61
CA GLY A 125 -18.33 12.29 2.16
C GLY A 125 -18.36 13.74 2.61
N ARG A 126 -18.87 14.64 1.74
CA ARG A 126 -19.18 16.04 2.05
C ARG A 126 -17.97 16.85 2.52
N GLY A 127 -16.83 16.68 1.85
CA GLY A 127 -15.58 17.37 2.20
C GLY A 127 -14.96 16.94 3.53
N ARG A 128 -15.39 15.81 4.11
CA ARG A 128 -14.75 15.19 5.27
C ARG A 128 -13.78 14.12 4.82
N TYR A 129 -12.61 14.09 5.46
CA TYR A 129 -11.57 13.11 5.19
C TYR A 129 -11.04 12.58 6.51
N LEU A 130 -10.51 11.37 6.44
CA LEU A 130 -9.85 10.73 7.55
C LEU A 130 -8.38 10.55 7.22
N VAL A 131 -7.50 10.97 8.11
CA VAL A 131 -6.04 10.84 7.95
C VAL A 131 -5.52 9.88 8.99
N ALA A 132 -4.73 8.88 8.57
CA ALA A 132 -3.91 8.09 9.48
C ALA A 132 -2.55 8.77 9.63
N ASP A 133 -2.18 9.11 10.87
CA ASP A 133 -0.90 9.76 11.16
C ASP A 133 -0.09 8.85 12.09
N GLU A 134 1.08 8.40 11.62
CA GLU A 134 1.92 7.44 12.34
C GLU A 134 2.50 8.06 13.61
N GLN A 135 3.00 9.29 13.53
CA GLN A 135 3.65 9.95 14.65
C GLN A 135 2.65 10.36 15.75
N ILE A 136 1.42 10.72 15.37
CA ILE A 136 0.31 10.99 16.33
C ILE A 136 -0.31 9.69 16.85
N GLN A 137 -0.17 8.58 16.11
CA GLN A 137 -0.76 7.27 16.42
C GLN A 137 -2.30 7.32 16.51
N ALA A 138 -2.92 8.07 15.61
CA ALA A 138 -4.37 8.25 15.60
C ALA A 138 -4.92 8.40 14.19
N LEU A 139 -6.20 8.10 14.06
CA LEU A 139 -7.00 8.57 12.93
C LEU A 139 -7.50 9.97 13.25
N VAL A 140 -7.32 10.91 12.34
CA VAL A 140 -7.63 12.33 12.51
C VAL A 140 -8.61 12.75 11.43
N GLU A 141 -9.80 13.21 11.83
CA GLU A 141 -10.77 13.73 10.88
C GLU A 141 -10.41 15.17 10.48
N VAL A 142 -10.40 15.46 9.18
CA VAL A 142 -10.14 16.79 8.63
C VAL A 142 -11.24 17.18 7.66
N HIS A 143 -11.44 18.48 7.50
CA HIS A 143 -12.44 19.05 6.61
C HIS A 143 -11.75 19.89 5.53
N ILE A 144 -12.15 19.70 4.28
CA ILE A 144 -11.63 20.43 3.14
C ILE A 144 -12.80 20.87 2.25
N ASP A 145 -12.92 22.18 2.11
CA ASP A 145 -13.82 22.85 1.18
C ASP A 145 -13.05 23.68 0.14
N ASP A 146 -13.77 24.36 -0.74
CA ASP A 146 -13.18 25.18 -1.81
C ASP A 146 -12.35 26.35 -1.25
N ASP A 147 -12.65 26.83 -0.06
CA ASP A 147 -12.03 28.00 0.57
C ASP A 147 -10.89 27.64 1.55
N THR A 148 -10.70 26.35 1.85
CA THR A 148 -9.72 25.84 2.84
C THR A 148 -8.26 26.14 2.44
N SER A 149 -7.66 27.18 3.03
CA SER A 149 -6.25 27.52 2.78
C SER A 149 -5.26 26.87 3.75
N LEU A 150 -5.75 26.24 4.81
CA LEU A 150 -4.98 25.57 5.87
C LEU A 150 -5.89 24.50 6.49
N VAL A 151 -5.38 23.28 6.66
CA VAL A 151 -6.05 22.24 7.45
C VAL A 151 -5.48 22.26 8.87
N ASP A 152 -6.30 22.65 9.85
CA ASP A 152 -5.92 22.60 11.26
C ASP A 152 -6.44 21.31 11.92
N ALA A 153 -5.58 20.31 12.00
CA ALA A 153 -5.83 19.04 12.66
C ALA A 153 -5.73 19.13 14.20
N GLY A 154 -5.25 20.25 14.75
CA GLY A 154 -5.03 20.42 16.20
C GLY A 154 -6.30 20.23 17.05
N GLY A 155 -7.43 20.76 16.56
CA GLY A 155 -8.75 20.69 17.22
C GLY A 155 -9.67 19.58 16.70
N SER A 156 -9.20 18.74 15.78
CA SER A 156 -10.01 17.72 15.11
C SER A 156 -10.45 16.58 16.03
N ALA A 157 -11.55 15.93 15.67
CA ALA A 157 -11.92 14.64 16.21
C ALA A 157 -10.82 13.61 15.90
N ARG A 158 -10.45 12.83 16.91
CA ARG A 158 -9.35 11.86 16.82
C ARG A 158 -9.72 10.55 17.47
N LEU A 159 -9.36 9.45 16.82
CA LEU A 159 -9.41 8.12 17.39
C LEU A 159 -7.99 7.62 17.59
N ALA A 160 -7.53 7.64 18.84
CA ALA A 160 -6.28 6.97 19.20
C ALA A 160 -6.48 5.46 19.10
N ILE A 161 -5.70 4.81 18.23
CA ILE A 161 -5.75 3.35 18.09
C ILE A 161 -4.70 2.75 19.02
N GLY A 162 -5.09 2.46 20.27
CA GLY A 162 -4.23 1.86 21.28
C GLY A 162 -3.90 0.37 21.07
N ILE A 163 -3.77 -0.08 19.81
CA ILE A 163 -3.61 -1.50 19.48
C ILE A 163 -2.12 -1.80 19.27
N GLU A 164 -1.53 -2.56 20.19
CA GLU A 164 -0.24 -3.28 20.04
C GLU A 164 0.86 -2.53 19.24
N LEU A 165 1.10 -1.25 19.56
CA LEU A 165 2.15 -0.41 18.97
C LEU A 165 3.59 -0.80 19.41
N ASN A 166 3.81 -2.07 19.79
CA ASN A 166 5.11 -2.56 20.25
C ASN A 166 6.11 -2.84 19.09
N GLY A 167 5.99 -2.10 17.99
CA GLY A 167 6.87 -2.18 16.82
C GLY A 167 6.72 -0.90 15.99
N ASN A 168 7.84 -0.39 15.49
CA ASN A 168 7.98 0.93 14.84
C ASN A 168 7.35 1.01 13.43
N LYS A 169 6.14 0.47 13.22
CA LYS A 169 5.45 0.51 11.92
C LYS A 169 3.97 0.80 12.07
N GLY A 170 3.56 1.91 11.49
CA GLY A 170 2.29 2.60 11.63
C GLY A 170 1.14 2.04 10.80
N PHE A 171 0.11 2.87 10.65
CA PHE A 171 -1.06 2.58 9.84
C PHE A 171 -0.84 3.13 8.44
N GLU A 172 -0.74 2.27 7.44
CA GLU A 172 -0.35 2.63 6.07
C GLU A 172 -1.54 2.77 5.11
N GLY A 173 -2.74 2.39 5.56
CA GLY A 173 -3.88 2.32 4.66
C GLY A 173 -5.20 2.55 5.37
N LEU A 174 -6.05 3.34 4.72
CA LEU A 174 -7.43 3.58 5.12
C LEU A 174 -8.35 3.31 3.94
N SER A 175 -9.48 2.69 4.21
CA SER A 175 -10.61 2.72 3.27
C SER A 175 -11.96 2.76 3.99
N TYR A 176 -12.95 3.42 3.41
CA TYR A 176 -14.25 3.64 4.03
C TYR A 176 -15.38 2.91 3.30
N ASP A 177 -16.14 2.11 4.04
CA ASP A 177 -17.38 1.50 3.56
C ASP A 177 -18.54 2.45 3.85
N HIS A 178 -18.93 3.25 2.87
CA HIS A 178 -20.04 4.19 3.02
C HIS A 178 -21.39 3.50 3.35
N ASP A 179 -21.60 2.26 2.90
CA ASP A 179 -22.85 1.54 3.13
C ASP A 179 -22.95 0.98 4.54
N GLU A 180 -21.85 0.43 5.06
CA GLU A 180 -21.78 -0.16 6.40
C GLU A 180 -21.25 0.81 7.48
N ARG A 181 -20.85 2.02 7.08
CA ARG A 181 -20.28 3.07 7.95
C ARG A 181 -19.13 2.54 8.82
N ARG A 182 -18.17 1.87 8.19
CA ARG A 182 -16.96 1.33 8.83
C ARG A 182 -15.71 1.70 8.05
N ILE A 183 -14.60 1.77 8.75
CA ILE A 183 -13.27 2.05 8.22
C ILE A 183 -12.47 0.75 8.26
N PHE A 184 -11.79 0.44 7.17
CA PHE A 184 -10.70 -0.53 7.13
C PHE A 184 -9.39 0.21 7.43
N VAL A 185 -8.66 -0.25 8.45
CA VAL A 185 -7.36 0.30 8.83
C VAL A 185 -6.31 -0.78 8.64
N ALA A 186 -5.36 -0.55 7.74
CA ALA A 186 -4.25 -1.45 7.49
C ALA A 186 -3.01 -1.08 8.33
N LYS A 187 -2.31 -2.09 8.84
CA LYS A 187 -1.00 -1.97 9.50
C LYS A 187 0.04 -2.69 8.66
N GLU A 188 1.15 -2.00 8.35
CA GLU A 188 2.16 -2.42 7.37
C GLU A 188 2.61 -3.88 7.57
N LYS A 189 3.26 -4.15 8.72
CA LYS A 189 3.88 -5.45 9.02
C LYS A 189 4.12 -5.70 10.49
N ASP A 190 4.56 -6.92 10.77
CA ASP A 190 4.98 -7.44 12.08
C ASP A 190 4.02 -7.15 13.25
N PRO A 191 2.85 -7.82 13.27
CA PRO A 191 2.26 -8.55 12.16
C PRO A 191 1.48 -7.61 11.23
N LEU A 192 1.39 -8.00 9.96
CA LEU A 192 0.47 -7.42 8.98
C LEU A 192 -0.96 -7.64 9.46
N ARG A 193 -1.79 -6.59 9.47
CA ARG A 193 -3.18 -6.65 9.95
C ARG A 193 -4.10 -5.68 9.21
N ILE A 194 -5.37 -6.05 9.15
CA ILE A 194 -6.47 -5.17 8.74
C ILE A 194 -7.51 -5.17 9.85
N TYR A 195 -7.86 -3.99 10.35
CA TYR A 195 -8.89 -3.77 11.35
C TYR A 195 -10.14 -3.21 10.70
N GLU A 196 -11.31 -3.65 11.15
CA GLU A 196 -12.57 -2.99 10.82
C GLU A 196 -12.99 -2.13 12.03
N VAL A 197 -13.18 -0.83 11.82
CA VAL A 197 -13.52 0.15 12.86
C VAL A 197 -14.85 0.79 12.51
N SER A 198 -15.86 0.68 13.37
CA SER A 198 -17.15 1.37 13.20
C SER A 198 -17.42 2.33 14.35
N GLY A 199 -18.33 3.29 14.13
CA GLY A 199 -18.69 4.30 15.13
C GLY A 199 -17.71 5.49 15.22
N PHE A 200 -16.81 5.61 14.24
CA PHE A 200 -15.92 6.76 14.06
C PHE A 200 -15.76 7.07 12.56
N PRO A 201 -15.64 8.36 12.16
CA PRO A 201 -15.96 9.53 12.99
C PRO A 201 -17.42 9.55 13.41
N VAL A 202 -17.68 10.27 14.50
CA VAL A 202 -19.02 10.35 15.10
C VAL A 202 -19.84 11.37 14.33
N GLU A 203 -21.04 11.01 13.90
CA GLU A 203 -21.96 11.98 13.30
C GLU A 203 -22.60 12.87 14.38
N ASP A 204 -23.11 14.02 13.96
CA ASP A 204 -23.83 14.93 14.86
C ASP A 204 -24.96 14.20 15.61
N ASN A 205 -24.96 14.33 16.94
CA ASN A 205 -25.89 13.67 17.89
C ASN A 205 -25.78 12.15 18.02
N GLU A 206 -24.76 11.50 17.47
CA GLU A 206 -24.45 10.10 17.81
C GLU A 206 -23.53 10.01 19.04
N THR A 207 -23.67 8.93 19.81
CA THR A 207 -22.74 8.64 20.90
C THR A 207 -21.55 7.86 20.34
N LEU A 208 -20.34 8.21 20.75
CA LEU A 208 -19.13 7.45 20.42
C LEU A 208 -19.26 6.01 20.95
N ASP A 209 -19.46 5.05 20.04
CA ASP A 209 -19.49 3.61 20.32
C ASP A 209 -18.58 2.90 19.32
N ILE A 210 -17.29 2.85 19.64
CA ILE A 210 -16.26 2.33 18.75
C ILE A 210 -16.23 0.81 18.86
N HIS A 211 -16.45 0.13 17.75
CA HIS A 211 -16.21 -1.30 17.64
C HIS A 211 -15.00 -1.54 16.76
N ILE A 212 -14.02 -2.25 17.29
CA ILE A 212 -12.83 -2.69 16.54
C ILE A 212 -12.93 -4.19 16.39
N LEU A 213 -13.22 -4.63 15.17
CA LEU A 213 -13.24 -6.05 14.84
C LEU A 213 -11.87 -6.47 14.33
N ARG A 214 -11.29 -7.43 15.03
CA ARG A 214 -10.12 -8.17 14.58
C ARG A 214 -10.57 -9.52 14.06
N ASP A 215 -10.55 -9.70 12.75
CA ASP A 215 -10.83 -10.99 12.15
C ASP A 215 -9.52 -11.76 11.94
N ALA A 216 -9.40 -12.91 12.59
CA ALA A 216 -8.26 -13.81 12.41
C ALA A 216 -8.06 -14.29 10.95
N ARG A 217 -9.07 -14.11 10.09
CA ARG A 217 -8.96 -14.36 8.65
C ARG A 217 -8.17 -13.30 7.91
N TYR A 218 -8.20 -12.03 8.35
CA TYR A 218 -7.25 -11.02 7.85
C TYR A 218 -5.83 -11.33 8.34
N ASP A 219 -5.71 -11.91 9.54
CA ASP A 219 -4.42 -12.35 10.11
C ASP A 219 -3.89 -13.64 9.46
N GLN A 220 -4.59 -14.25 8.47
CA GLN A 220 -3.99 -15.30 7.65
C GLN A 220 -2.79 -14.70 6.90
N ARG A 221 -1.72 -15.49 6.71
CA ARG A 221 -0.56 -15.04 5.95
C ARG A 221 -0.99 -14.62 4.55
N LEU A 222 -1.19 -13.31 4.36
CA LEU A 222 -1.39 -12.76 3.04
C LEU A 222 -0.14 -13.07 2.22
N PRO A 223 -0.29 -13.33 0.92
CA PRO A 223 0.82 -13.64 0.02
C PRO A 223 1.59 -12.37 -0.38
N ILE A 224 1.83 -11.47 0.58
CA ILE A 224 2.52 -10.19 0.45
C ILE A 224 3.41 -9.93 1.68
N GLY A 225 4.46 -9.13 1.53
CA GLY A 225 5.42 -8.78 2.59
C GLY A 225 4.92 -7.69 3.55
N ASP A 226 4.12 -6.76 3.02
CA ASP A 226 3.64 -5.55 3.68
C ASP A 226 2.26 -5.13 3.13
N ILE A 227 1.62 -4.17 3.79
CA ILE A 227 0.54 -3.37 3.20
C ILE A 227 1.01 -1.93 3.15
N SER A 228 0.95 -1.32 1.96
CA SER A 228 1.28 0.09 1.72
C SER A 228 0.08 0.84 1.14
N GLY A 229 -1.14 0.31 1.30
CA GLY A 229 -2.37 0.95 0.83
C GLY A 229 -3.52 -0.03 0.73
N ILE A 230 -4.75 0.47 0.89
CA ILE A 230 -5.96 -0.33 0.79
C ILE A 230 -7.10 0.48 0.20
N HIS A 231 -7.94 -0.16 -0.60
CA HIS A 231 -9.14 0.44 -1.15
C HIS A 231 -10.27 -0.59 -1.18
N LEU A 232 -11.46 -0.22 -0.70
CA LEU A 232 -12.67 -1.03 -0.81
C LEU A 232 -13.44 -0.62 -2.06
N ASP A 233 -13.62 -1.54 -2.99
CA ASP A 233 -14.56 -1.32 -4.09
C ASP A 233 -16.00 -1.39 -3.57
N ALA A 234 -16.75 -0.30 -3.75
CA ALA A 234 -18.13 -0.19 -3.30
C ALA A 234 -19.06 -1.21 -3.98
N THR A 235 -18.76 -1.62 -5.22
CA THR A 235 -19.65 -2.48 -6.02
C THR A 235 -19.56 -3.95 -5.58
N THR A 236 -18.35 -4.50 -5.53
CA THR A 236 -18.09 -5.90 -5.20
C THR A 236 -17.93 -6.11 -3.69
N LYS A 237 -17.63 -5.04 -2.94
CA LYS A 237 -17.16 -5.08 -1.54
C LYS A 237 -15.90 -5.93 -1.39
N HIS A 238 -15.03 -5.88 -2.39
CA HIS A 238 -13.72 -6.49 -2.35
C HIS A 238 -12.68 -5.44 -1.94
N LEU A 239 -11.64 -5.88 -1.23
CA LEU A 239 -10.52 -5.03 -0.87
C LEU A 239 -9.41 -5.21 -1.91
N LEU A 240 -8.98 -4.11 -2.50
CA LEU A 240 -7.71 -3.99 -3.18
C LEU A 240 -6.65 -3.64 -2.13
N ILE A 241 -5.60 -4.46 -2.03
CA ILE A 241 -4.52 -4.27 -1.06
C ILE A 241 -3.22 -4.10 -1.84
N LEU A 242 -2.58 -2.96 -1.65
CA LEU A 242 -1.30 -2.61 -2.25
C LEU A 242 -0.16 -3.10 -1.36
N SER A 243 0.89 -3.64 -1.98
CA SER A 243 2.12 -4.04 -1.30
C SER A 243 3.31 -3.54 -2.10
N ASP A 244 4.12 -2.70 -1.47
CA ASP A 244 5.39 -2.24 -2.03
C ASP A 244 6.40 -3.38 -2.11
N GLU A 245 6.67 -4.05 -0.98
CA GLU A 245 7.69 -5.11 -0.92
C GLU A 245 7.40 -6.26 -1.90
N SER A 246 6.12 -6.49 -2.21
CA SER A 246 5.68 -7.53 -3.16
C SER A 246 5.38 -7.04 -4.56
N ARG A 247 5.44 -5.71 -4.80
CA ARG A 247 5.17 -5.03 -6.06
C ARG A 247 3.93 -5.52 -6.77
N ARG A 248 2.81 -5.54 -6.05
CA ARG A 248 1.53 -6.00 -6.58
C ARG A 248 0.36 -5.38 -5.82
N ILE A 249 -0.78 -5.37 -6.49
CA ILE A 249 -2.09 -5.26 -5.85
C ILE A 249 -2.66 -6.66 -5.73
N ILE A 250 -3.21 -7.02 -4.58
CA ILE A 250 -4.02 -8.23 -4.41
C ILE A 250 -5.49 -7.85 -4.20
N GLU A 251 -6.39 -8.67 -4.72
CA GLU A 251 -7.82 -8.53 -4.47
C GLU A 251 -8.28 -9.58 -3.47
N MET A 252 -8.96 -9.12 -2.43
CA MET A 252 -9.55 -9.95 -1.40
C MET A 252 -11.08 -9.86 -1.43
N ASP A 253 -11.74 -11.00 -1.50
CA ASP A 253 -13.20 -11.07 -1.53
C ASP A 253 -13.85 -10.83 -0.14
N ARG A 254 -15.18 -10.73 -0.12
CA ARG A 254 -15.99 -10.59 1.11
C ARG A 254 -15.81 -11.71 2.13
N HIS A 255 -15.27 -12.86 1.71
CA HIS A 255 -14.98 -14.00 2.58
C HIS A 255 -13.54 -13.97 3.11
N LYS A 256 -12.81 -12.87 2.85
CA LYS A 256 -11.43 -12.64 3.29
C LYS A 256 -10.43 -13.56 2.60
N ARG A 257 -10.72 -13.95 1.36
CA ARG A 257 -9.86 -14.80 0.52
C ARG A 257 -9.21 -13.95 -0.55
N VAL A 258 -7.90 -14.12 -0.72
CA VAL A 258 -7.18 -13.53 -1.84
C VAL A 258 -7.56 -14.28 -3.12
N ILE A 259 -8.16 -13.59 -4.07
CA ILE A 259 -8.71 -14.18 -5.30
C ILE A 259 -7.94 -13.77 -6.56
N ARG A 260 -7.27 -12.60 -6.58
CA ARG A 260 -6.53 -12.10 -7.74
C ARG A 260 -5.31 -11.28 -7.34
N SER A 261 -4.41 -11.08 -8.30
CA SER A 261 -3.28 -10.17 -8.23
C SER A 261 -3.07 -9.41 -9.52
N LEU A 262 -2.63 -8.17 -9.41
CA LEU A 262 -2.13 -7.32 -10.49
C LEU A 262 -0.66 -6.98 -10.20
N PRO A 263 0.31 -7.61 -10.90
CA PRO A 263 1.73 -7.30 -10.73
C PRO A 263 2.11 -5.90 -11.22
N LEU A 264 2.91 -5.17 -10.44
CA LEU A 264 3.39 -3.81 -10.73
C LEU A 264 4.83 -3.82 -11.27
N LEU A 265 5.11 -4.73 -12.22
CA LEU A 265 6.44 -4.98 -12.77
C LEU A 265 6.54 -4.56 -14.24
N ALA A 266 7.75 -4.19 -14.68
CA ALA A 266 8.06 -3.87 -16.06
C ALA A 266 7.59 -4.98 -17.03
N GLY A 267 6.88 -4.55 -18.08
CA GLY A 267 6.27 -5.41 -19.09
C GLY A 267 4.92 -6.01 -18.69
N ARG A 268 4.40 -5.74 -17.49
CA ARG A 268 3.06 -6.16 -17.05
C ARG A 268 2.11 -4.97 -17.15
N HIS A 269 0.89 -5.22 -17.64
CA HIS A 269 -0.15 -4.19 -17.78
C HIS A 269 0.31 -2.92 -18.53
N GLY A 270 1.30 -3.03 -19.44
CA GLY A 270 1.84 -1.89 -20.18
C GLY A 270 2.96 -1.10 -19.48
N LEU A 271 3.31 -1.42 -18.22
CA LEU A 271 4.35 -0.72 -17.46
C LEU A 271 5.71 -0.78 -18.16
N MET A 272 6.36 0.38 -18.32
CA MET A 272 7.71 0.48 -18.87
C MET A 272 8.78 0.08 -17.83
N MET A 273 8.54 0.38 -16.56
CA MET A 273 9.44 0.12 -15.44
C MET A 273 8.68 -0.51 -14.27
N ASP A 274 9.38 -1.14 -13.34
CA ASP A 274 8.78 -1.55 -12.07
C ASP A 274 8.32 -0.30 -11.31
N ILE A 275 7.16 -0.36 -10.65
CA ILE A 275 6.77 0.69 -9.71
C ILE A 275 7.71 0.58 -8.49
N PRO A 276 8.42 1.66 -8.11
CA PRO A 276 9.55 1.54 -7.20
C PRO A 276 9.18 1.40 -5.73
N GLN A 277 8.29 2.28 -5.24
CA GLN A 277 7.88 2.41 -3.83
C GLN A 277 6.40 2.78 -3.77
N ALA A 278 5.48 1.83 -3.88
CA ALA A 278 4.06 2.13 -4.04
C ALA A 278 3.39 2.34 -2.68
N GLU A 279 2.87 3.55 -2.41
CA GLU A 279 2.43 3.98 -1.06
C GLU A 279 0.93 4.34 -0.93
N GLY A 280 0.20 4.37 -2.05
CA GLY A 280 -1.22 4.71 -1.98
C GLY A 280 -1.99 4.20 -3.18
N ILE A 281 -3.22 3.79 -2.93
CA ILE A 281 -4.15 3.27 -3.94
C ILE A 281 -5.55 3.80 -3.71
N THR A 282 -6.23 4.16 -4.79
CA THR A 282 -7.67 4.42 -4.79
C THR A 282 -8.29 4.06 -6.14
N MET A 283 -9.61 4.10 -6.26
CA MET A 283 -10.33 3.82 -7.49
C MET A 283 -11.47 4.83 -7.66
N ASP A 284 -11.72 5.26 -8.89
CA ASP A 284 -12.88 6.09 -9.19
C ASP A 284 -14.13 5.26 -9.54
N ASP A 285 -15.24 5.96 -9.72
CA ASP A 285 -16.54 5.37 -10.07
C ASP A 285 -16.56 4.71 -11.47
N GLN A 286 -15.53 4.94 -12.29
CA GLN A 286 -15.36 4.32 -13.61
C GLN A 286 -14.49 3.06 -13.55
N GLY A 287 -13.98 2.71 -12.37
CA GLY A 287 -13.10 1.57 -12.17
C GLY A 287 -11.65 1.83 -12.56
N ASN A 288 -11.24 3.08 -12.78
CA ASN A 288 -9.83 3.42 -12.96
C ASN A 288 -9.12 3.35 -11.62
N ILE A 289 -8.01 2.61 -11.57
CA ILE A 289 -7.19 2.48 -10.36
C ILE A 289 -6.08 3.52 -10.42
N TYR A 290 -5.96 4.31 -9.36
CA TYR A 290 -4.93 5.32 -9.18
C TYR A 290 -3.93 4.84 -8.15
N LEU A 291 -2.65 5.06 -8.44
CA LEU A 291 -1.57 4.68 -7.55
C LEU A 291 -0.56 5.81 -7.44
N VAL A 292 -0.08 6.06 -6.23
CA VAL A 292 1.05 6.95 -5.96
C VAL A 292 2.24 6.16 -5.48
N SER A 293 3.43 6.64 -5.83
CA SER A 293 4.68 6.01 -5.45
C SER A 293 5.72 7.04 -5.11
N GLU A 294 6.49 6.78 -4.04
CA GLU A 294 7.57 7.67 -3.64
C GLU A 294 8.64 7.82 -4.73
N PRO A 295 9.27 9.02 -4.81
CA PRO A 295 8.95 10.21 -4.01
C PRO A 295 7.69 10.95 -4.47
N ASN A 296 7.30 10.84 -5.75
CA ASN A 296 6.25 11.69 -6.34
C ASN A 296 5.71 11.19 -7.69
N LEU A 297 5.69 9.88 -7.91
CA LEU A 297 5.20 9.26 -9.14
C LEU A 297 3.70 9.00 -9.04
N PHE A 298 3.00 9.27 -10.13
CA PHE A 298 1.57 9.06 -10.29
C PHE A 298 1.30 8.07 -11.43
N TYR A 299 0.41 7.13 -11.17
CA TYR A 299 -0.01 6.10 -12.11
C TYR A 299 -1.52 6.02 -12.20
N ARG A 300 -2.02 5.70 -13.40
CA ARG A 300 -3.41 5.30 -13.62
C ARG A 300 -3.47 4.02 -14.44
N PHE A 301 -4.23 3.06 -13.94
CA PHE A 301 -4.60 1.84 -14.64
C PHE A 301 -6.07 1.93 -15.01
N THR A 302 -6.36 1.71 -16.29
CA THR A 302 -7.73 1.71 -16.81
C THR A 302 -8.04 0.37 -17.46
N LEU A 303 -9.33 0.04 -17.55
CA LEU A 303 -9.77 -1.15 -18.26
C LEU A 303 -9.48 -0.97 -19.75
N SER A 304 -8.87 -1.98 -20.37
CA SER A 304 -8.78 -2.04 -21.82
C SER A 304 -10.18 -1.92 -22.41
N ALA A 305 -10.41 -0.87 -23.21
CA ALA A 305 -11.58 -0.84 -24.07
C ALA A 305 -11.38 -2.02 -25.04
N GLY A 306 -12.09 -3.13 -24.81
CA GLY A 306 -12.01 -4.28 -25.68
C GLY A 306 -12.26 -3.85 -27.12
N ASP A 307 -11.34 -4.19 -28.01
CA ASP A 307 -11.49 -4.04 -29.47
C ASP A 307 -12.70 -4.84 -30.00
#